data_AF-A0A653BNJ0-F1
#
_entry.id   AF-A0A653BNJ0-F1
#
_cell.length_a   1.000
_cell.length_b   1.000
_cell.length_c   1.000
_cell.angle_alpha   90.00
_cell.angle_beta   90.00
_cell.angle_gamma   90.00
#
_symmetry.space_group_name_H-M   'P 1'
#
loop_
_entity.id
_entity.type
_entity.pdbx_description
1 polymer ?
#
loop_
_entity_poly.entity_id
_entity_poly.type
_entity_poly.pdbx_seq_one_letter_code
_entity_poly.pdbx_strand_id
1 'polypeptide(L)'
;MGFPGLTTFIENNAMLYLQNYQLHDTSLVIDGCATACYLYRLCKSNMCFGGDYDQYGKSIKDFFKILSDCNITPYVIFDGGNESGELKITIERMRKRIELTQQPNTNLNIVPQTAVFTWVLDLHNSPFIYYLLLMLL
;
A
#
# COMPACT_ATOMS: atom_id res chain seq x y z
N MET A 1 7.69 -6.74 2.80
CA MET A 1 8.44 -7.57 3.75
C MET A 1 7.74 -8.89 3.86
N GLY A 2 8.44 -9.98 4.16
CA GLY A 2 7.81 -11.30 4.32
C GLY A 2 8.81 -12.42 4.09
N PHE A 3 8.30 -13.65 4.09
CA PHE A 3 9.06 -14.84 3.76
C PHE A 3 9.31 -14.91 2.25
N PRO A 4 10.56 -14.78 1.78
CA PRO A 4 10.85 -14.84 0.35
C PRO A 4 10.34 -16.15 -0.27
N GLY A 5 9.67 -16.05 -1.42
CA GLY A 5 9.11 -17.21 -2.12
C GLY A 5 7.79 -17.74 -1.58
N LEU A 6 7.29 -17.24 -0.44
CA LEU A 6 6.03 -17.71 0.15
C LEU A 6 4.83 -17.45 -0.77
N THR A 7 4.73 -16.25 -1.35
CA THR A 7 3.66 -15.91 -2.29
C THR A 7 3.65 -16.88 -3.48
N THR A 8 4.80 -17.06 -4.13
CA THR A 8 4.94 -17.98 -5.27
C THR A 8 4.64 -19.42 -4.88
N PHE A 9 5.05 -19.84 -3.68
CA PHE A 9 4.74 -21.18 -3.16
C PHE A 9 3.23 -21.39 -2.98
N ILE A 10 2.53 -20.41 -2.38
CA ILE A 10 1.08 -20.47 -2.20
C ILE A 10 0.37 -20.46 -3.55
N GLU A 11 0.77 -19.59 -4.48
CA GLU A 11 0.19 -19.50 -5.82
C GLU A 11 0.33 -20.81 -6.61
N ASN A 12 1.52 -21.41 -6.60
CA ASN A 12 1.78 -22.71 -7.27
C ASN A 12 0.95 -23.86 -6.68
N ASN A 13 0.44 -23.70 -5.47
CA ASN A 13 -0.37 -24.70 -4.77
C ASN A 13 -1.75 -24.13 -4.40
N ALA A 14 -2.26 -23.16 -5.17
CA ALA A 14 -3.47 -22.43 -4.84
C ALA A 14 -4.68 -23.36 -4.62
N MET A 15 -4.79 -24.43 -5.42
CA MET A 15 -5.86 -25.42 -5.28
C MET A 15 -5.87 -26.17 -3.93
N LEU A 16 -4.72 -26.23 -3.25
CA LEU A 16 -4.57 -26.90 -1.95
C LEU A 16 -4.78 -25.94 -0.77
N TYR A 17 -4.38 -24.67 -0.93
CA TYR A 17 -4.31 -23.71 0.19
C TYR A 17 -5.32 -22.57 0.11
N LEU A 18 -5.88 -22.28 -1.07
CA LEU A 18 -6.78 -21.17 -1.29
C LEU A 18 -8.18 -21.68 -1.63
N GLN A 19 -9.17 -21.12 -0.95
CA GLN A 19 -10.56 -21.29 -1.31
C GLN A 19 -11.04 -20.03 -2.01
N ASN A 20 -11.72 -20.19 -3.15
CA ASN A 20 -12.36 -19.04 -3.80
C ASN A 20 -13.48 -18.52 -2.91
N TYR A 21 -13.37 -17.26 -2.50
CA TYR A 21 -14.34 -16.59 -1.65
C TYR A 21 -14.68 -15.24 -2.26
N GLN A 22 -15.97 -15.02 -2.54
CA GLN A 22 -16.45 -13.72 -3.01
C GLN A 22 -16.68 -12.84 -1.78
N LEU A 23 -15.84 -11.83 -1.61
CA LEU A 23 -15.93 -10.94 -0.45
C LEU A 23 -17.08 -9.94 -0.64
N HIS A 24 -18.03 -9.91 0.30
CA HIS A 24 -19.15 -8.97 0.32
C HIS A 24 -19.73 -8.84 1.74
N ASP A 25 -20.50 -7.79 2.00
CA ASP A 25 -21.28 -7.57 3.25
C ASP A 25 -20.47 -7.76 4.55
N THR A 26 -19.22 -7.32 4.55
CA THR A 26 -18.30 -7.61 5.66
C THR A 26 -17.35 -6.47 5.97
N SER A 27 -16.72 -6.55 7.13
CA SER A 27 -15.62 -5.67 7.51
C SER A 27 -14.28 -6.22 7.01
N LEU A 28 -13.45 -5.38 6.42
CA LEU A 28 -12.14 -5.76 5.86
C LEU A 28 -11.02 -4.93 6.48
N VAL A 29 -10.05 -5.57 7.12
CA VAL A 29 -8.82 -4.88 7.58
C VAL A 29 -7.78 -4.89 6.47
N ILE A 30 -7.20 -3.73 6.18
CA ILE A 30 -6.27 -3.52 5.07
C ILE A 30 -4.97 -2.91 5.61
N ASP A 31 -3.82 -3.49 5.24
CA ASP A 31 -2.51 -2.86 5.40
C ASP A 31 -2.38 -1.69 4.40
N GLY A 32 -2.45 -0.47 4.92
CA GLY A 32 -2.43 0.77 4.15
C GLY A 32 -1.08 1.03 3.48
N CYS A 33 0.03 0.77 4.17
CA CYS A 33 1.38 0.96 3.62
C CYS A 33 1.62 0.04 2.41
N ALA A 34 1.26 -1.24 2.53
CA ALA A 34 1.39 -2.20 1.44
C ALA A 34 0.44 -1.87 0.29
N THR A 35 -0.81 -1.55 0.58
CA THR A 35 -1.85 -1.24 -0.42
C THR A 35 -1.52 0.03 -1.19
N ALA A 36 -1.12 1.10 -0.51
CA ALA A 36 -0.68 2.35 -1.13
C ALA A 36 0.45 2.09 -2.14
N CYS A 37 1.44 1.29 -1.74
CA CYS A 37 2.56 0.96 -2.60
C CYS A 37 2.18 0.06 -3.77
N TYR A 38 1.26 -0.88 -3.56
CA TYR A 38 0.75 -1.77 -4.60
C TYR A 38 -0.04 -1.00 -5.67
N LEU A 39 -1.02 -0.19 -5.25
CA LEU A 39 -1.82 0.62 -6.18
C LEU A 39 -0.95 1.59 -6.97
N TYR A 40 0.04 2.21 -6.34
CA TYR A 40 0.97 3.09 -7.05
C TYR A 40 1.78 2.34 -8.13
N ARG A 41 2.18 1.08 -7.89
CA ARG A 41 2.86 0.26 -8.90
C ARG A 41 1.95 -0.14 -10.06
N LEU A 42 0.65 -0.30 -9.80
CA LEU A 42 -0.33 -0.61 -10.86
C LEU A 42 -0.56 0.57 -11.78
N CYS A 43 -0.49 1.79 -11.24
CA CYS A 43 -0.39 3.00 -12.05
C CYS A 43 0.93 2.91 -12.82
N LYS A 44 0.88 2.62 -14.13
CA LYS A 44 2.03 2.71 -15.05
C LYS A 44 2.41 4.19 -15.26
N SER A 45 2.60 4.92 -14.16
CA SER A 45 2.83 6.34 -14.12
C SER A 45 4.24 6.65 -14.57
N ASN A 46 4.38 7.75 -15.30
CA ASN A 46 5.69 8.31 -15.55
C ASN A 46 6.21 8.88 -14.22
N MET A 47 7.36 8.38 -13.76
CA MET A 47 7.96 8.81 -12.48
C MET A 47 8.71 10.13 -12.60
N CYS A 48 8.79 10.72 -13.81
CA CYS A 48 9.35 12.05 -14.00
C CYS A 48 8.63 13.09 -13.11
N PHE A 49 9.38 14.08 -12.63
CA PHE A 49 8.87 15.22 -11.86
C PHE A 49 8.13 14.89 -10.55
N GLY A 50 8.35 13.71 -9.97
CA GLY A 50 7.76 13.34 -8.68
C GLY A 50 6.51 12.46 -8.77
N GLY A 51 6.17 11.96 -9.97
CA GLY A 51 5.12 10.96 -10.17
C GLY A 51 3.77 11.54 -10.57
N ASP A 52 2.89 10.65 -11.06
CA ASP A 52 1.53 11.00 -11.51
C ASP A 52 0.52 10.73 -10.39
N TYR A 53 0.31 11.73 -9.54
CA TYR A 53 -0.61 11.63 -8.41
C TYR A 53 -2.08 11.69 -8.82
N ASP A 54 -2.40 12.21 -10.00
CA ASP A 54 -3.77 12.25 -10.50
C ASP A 54 -4.25 10.84 -10.86
N GLN A 55 -3.44 10.11 -11.63
CA GLN A 55 -3.72 8.70 -11.94
C GLN A 55 -3.74 7.84 -10.68
N TYR A 56 -2.80 8.08 -9.75
CA TYR A 56 -2.76 7.37 -8.49
C TYR A 56 -4.00 7.61 -7.63
N GLY A 57 -4.41 8.88 -7.47
CA GLY A 57 -5.61 9.24 -6.74
C GLY A 57 -6.86 8.59 -7.32
N LYS A 58 -6.96 8.52 -8.66
CA LYS A 58 -8.05 7.79 -9.32
C LYS A 58 -8.03 6.29 -8.99
N SER A 59 -6.86 5.63 -9.04
CA SER A 59 -6.75 4.22 -8.70
C SER A 59 -7.13 3.91 -7.25
N ILE A 60 -6.81 4.82 -6.31
CA ILE A 60 -7.25 4.70 -4.90
C ILE A 60 -8.79 4.78 -4.82
N LYS A 61 -9.39 5.77 -5.48
CA LYS A 61 -10.85 5.94 -5.50
C LYS A 61 -11.57 4.73 -6.08
N ASP A 62 -11.10 4.24 -7.23
CA ASP A 62 -11.69 3.08 -7.90
C ASP A 62 -11.61 1.83 -7.02
N PHE A 63 -10.48 1.63 -6.31
CA PHE A 63 -10.33 0.52 -5.36
C PHE A 63 -11.36 0.56 -4.23
N PHE A 64 -11.49 1.69 -3.52
CA PHE A 64 -12.47 1.80 -2.42
C PHE A 64 -13.91 1.83 -2.91
N LYS A 65 -14.16 2.32 -4.13
CA LYS A 65 -15.47 2.22 -4.76
C LYS A 65 -15.89 0.77 -4.96
N ILE A 66 -15.00 -0.10 -5.44
CA ILE A 66 -15.31 -1.54 -5.61
C ILE A 66 -15.67 -2.17 -4.25
N LEU A 67 -14.92 -1.85 -3.19
CA LEU A 67 -15.26 -2.35 -1.85
C LEU A 67 -16.64 -1.88 -1.38
N SER A 68 -16.95 -0.60 -1.59
CA SER A 68 -18.27 -0.04 -1.25
C SER A 68 -19.39 -0.67 -2.07
N ASP A 69 -19.18 -0.89 -3.38
CA ASP A 69 -20.16 -1.52 -4.27
C ASP A 69 -20.44 -2.98 -3.84
N CYS A 70 -19.50 -3.63 -3.15
CA CYS A 70 -19.64 -4.96 -2.53
C CYS A 70 -20.17 -4.92 -1.08
N ASN A 71 -20.62 -3.77 -0.59
CA ASN A 71 -21.03 -3.55 0.81
C ASN A 71 -19.96 -3.96 1.84
N ILE A 72 -18.68 -3.74 1.51
CA ILE A 72 -17.55 -3.99 2.40
C ILE A 72 -17.24 -2.71 3.17
N THR A 73 -17.04 -2.81 4.48
CA THR A 73 -16.55 -1.72 5.34
C THR A 73 -15.04 -1.86 5.56
N PRO A 74 -14.20 -1.07 4.88
CA PRO A 74 -12.75 -1.15 5.01
C PRO A 74 -12.20 -0.42 6.24
N TYR A 75 -11.24 -1.04 6.91
CA TYR A 75 -10.44 -0.49 8.00
C TYR A 75 -8.97 -0.49 7.58
N VAL A 76 -8.45 0.68 7.23
CA VAL A 76 -7.08 0.82 6.73
C VAL A 76 -6.15 1.15 7.88
N ILE A 77 -5.14 0.31 8.11
CA ILE A 77 -4.14 0.47 9.17
C ILE A 77 -2.83 0.91 8.54
N PHE A 78 -2.24 1.99 9.06
CA PHE A 78 -0.91 2.43 8.70
C PHE A 78 0.07 2.12 9.82
N ASP A 79 1.29 1.75 9.44
CA ASP A 79 2.38 1.63 10.39
C ASP A 79 2.70 3.00 10.99
N GLY A 80 3.04 3.00 12.29
CA GLY A 80 3.51 4.18 13.01
C GLY A 80 4.99 4.47 12.73
N GLY A 81 5.62 5.23 13.64
CA GLY A 81 7.06 5.46 13.60
C GLY A 81 7.85 4.16 13.82
N ASN A 82 8.96 4.01 13.10
CA ASN A 82 9.85 2.86 13.29
C ASN A 82 10.51 2.93 14.68
N GLU A 83 10.54 1.80 15.38
CA GLU A 83 11.34 1.66 16.60
C GLU A 83 12.85 1.66 16.28
N SER A 84 13.69 2.00 17.26
CA SER A 84 15.15 2.18 17.05
C SER A 84 15.86 0.94 16.51
N GLY A 85 15.31 -0.27 16.74
CA GLY A 85 15.84 -1.53 16.20
C GLY A 85 15.63 -1.67 14.69
N GLU A 86 14.52 -1.15 14.17
CA GLU A 86 14.15 -1.24 12.75
C GLU A 86 14.80 -0.16 11.89
N LEU A 87 15.32 0.91 12.52
CA LEU A 87 15.93 2.04 11.84
C LEU A 87 17.10 1.63 10.93
N LYS A 88 17.94 0.68 11.37
CA LYS A 88 19.07 0.17 10.56
C LYS A 88 18.57 -0.46 9.25
N ILE A 89 17.55 -1.31 9.36
CA ILE A 89 16.95 -2.00 8.23
C ILE A 89 16.30 -0.98 7.29
N THR A 90 15.60 0.01 7.83
CA THR A 90 15.00 1.09 7.06
C THR A 90 16.06 1.91 6.31
N ILE A 91 17.17 2.27 6.96
CA ILE A 91 18.28 3.00 6.33
C ILE A 91 18.92 2.17 5.20
N GLU A 92 19.18 0.89 5.43
CA GLU A 92 19.72 -0.01 4.39
C GLU A 92 18.78 -0.11 3.17
N ARG A 93 17.47 -0.20 3.41
CA ARG A 93 16.47 -0.18 2.33
C ARG A 93 16.47 1.14 1.56
N MET A 94 16.57 2.27 2.26
CA MET A 94 16.66 3.58 1.61
C MET A 94 17.91 3.67 0.74
N ARG A 95 19.08 3.25 1.25
CA ARG A 95 20.33 3.21 0.48
C ARG A 95 20.21 2.36 -0.78
N LYS A 96 19.65 1.15 -0.65
CA LYS A 96 19.43 0.25 -1.79
C LYS A 96 18.50 0.88 -2.84
N ARG A 97 17.46 1.62 -2.42
CA ARG A 97 16.59 2.36 -3.36
C ARG A 97 17.36 3.46 -4.09
N ILE A 98 18.18 4.23 -3.37
CA ILE A 98 19.01 5.29 -3.96
C ILE A 98 19.96 4.71 -5.01
N GLU A 99 20.65 3.61 -4.69
CA GLU A 99 21.56 2.92 -5.62
C GLU A 99 20.84 2.45 -6.90
N LEU A 100 19.64 1.89 -6.76
CA LEU A 100 18.85 1.45 -7.90
C LEU A 100 18.42 2.64 -8.78
N THR A 101 18.26 3.84 -8.22
CA THR A 101 17.81 5.05 -8.94
C THR A 101 18.90 5.63 -9.83
N GLN A 102 20.16 5.34 -9.51
CA GLN A 102 21.30 5.74 -10.33
C GLN A 102 21.39 4.91 -11.63
N GLN A 103 20.61 3.83 -11.76
CA GLN A 103 20.54 3.04 -12.98
C GLN A 103 19.46 3.60 -13.93
N PRO A 104 19.74 3.71 -15.24
CA PRO A 104 18.92 4.47 -16.18
C PRO A 104 17.55 3.86 -16.54
N ASN A 105 17.08 2.83 -15.83
CA ASN A 105 15.90 2.06 -16.25
C ASN A 105 15.01 1.53 -15.11
N THR A 106 15.04 2.18 -13.95
CA THR A 106 14.32 1.68 -12.76
C THR A 106 13.14 2.58 -12.42
N ASN A 107 11.92 2.03 -12.59
CA ASN A 107 10.69 2.60 -12.02
C ASN A 107 10.74 2.44 -10.49
N LEU A 108 11.43 3.35 -9.81
CA LEU A 108 11.58 3.32 -8.35
C LEU A 108 10.60 4.23 -7.64
N ASN A 109 9.73 3.59 -6.87
CA ASN A 109 8.83 4.18 -5.88
C ASN A 109 9.60 4.91 -4.76
N ILE A 110 9.92 6.18 -4.97
CA ILE A 110 10.64 7.01 -3.98
C ILE A 110 9.74 8.06 -3.31
N VAL A 111 8.52 8.28 -3.81
CA VAL A 111 7.66 9.40 -3.38
C VAL A 111 6.68 9.03 -2.25
N PRO A 112 6.14 10.02 -1.49
CA PRO A 112 5.28 9.79 -0.32
C PRO A 112 3.88 9.35 -0.75
N GLN A 113 3.80 8.09 -1.18
CA GLN A 113 2.56 7.39 -1.57
C GLN A 113 1.53 7.45 -0.44
N THR A 114 1.99 7.35 0.81
CA THR A 114 1.12 7.35 1.99
C THR A 114 0.40 8.68 2.19
N ALA A 115 1.04 9.83 1.95
CA ALA A 115 0.40 11.14 2.16
C ALA A 115 -0.73 11.41 1.16
N VAL A 116 -0.53 11.07 -0.11
CA VAL A 116 -1.58 11.19 -1.13
C VAL A 116 -2.68 10.16 -0.89
N PHE A 117 -2.32 8.94 -0.47
CA PHE A 117 -3.29 7.92 -0.11
C PHE A 117 -4.20 8.39 1.01
N THR A 118 -3.63 8.84 2.14
CA THR A 118 -4.42 9.34 3.28
C THR A 118 -5.27 10.55 2.90
N TRP A 119 -4.74 11.48 2.10
CA TRP A 119 -5.53 12.63 1.63
C TRP A 119 -6.75 12.22 0.80
N VAL A 120 -6.60 11.21 -0.07
CA VAL A 120 -7.73 10.68 -0.84
C VAL A 120 -8.74 9.96 0.06
N LEU A 121 -8.28 9.26 1.10
CA LEU A 121 -9.19 8.66 2.10
C LEU A 121 -10.03 9.73 2.81
N ASP A 122 -9.38 10.81 3.26
CA ASP A 122 -10.01 11.90 4.02
C ASP A 122 -11.10 12.60 3.21
N LEU A 123 -10.88 12.79 1.91
CA LEU A 123 -11.87 13.40 1.00
C LEU A 123 -13.14 12.57 0.81
N HIS A 124 -13.08 11.26 1.03
CA HIS A 124 -14.19 10.34 0.74
C HIS A 124 -15.12 10.07 1.92
N ASN A 125 -14.88 10.68 3.09
CA ASN A 125 -15.73 10.59 4.29
C ASN A 125 -16.07 9.15 4.71
N SER A 126 -15.27 8.18 4.25
CA SER A 126 -15.38 6.79 4.61
C SER A 126 -14.89 6.63 6.05
N PRO A 127 -15.55 5.79 6.87
CA PRO A 127 -15.18 5.58 8.27
C PRO A 127 -13.90 4.74 8.35
N PHE A 128 -12.78 5.32 7.94
CA PHE A 128 -11.46 4.74 8.11
C PHE A 128 -11.03 5.02 9.55
N ILE A 129 -10.96 3.98 10.38
CA ILE A 129 -10.41 4.12 11.72
C ILE A 129 -8.89 4.25 11.59
N TYR A 130 -8.41 5.48 11.76
CA TYR A 130 -6.99 5.79 11.87
C TYR A 130 -6.46 5.28 13.20
N TYR A 131 -5.61 4.24 13.18
CA TYR A 131 -4.68 4.04 14.28
C TYR A 131 -3.43 4.89 14.03
N LEU A 132 -3.53 6.19 14.30
CA LEU A 132 -2.38 7.02 14.67
C LEU A 132 -2.15 6.81 16.18
N LEU A 133 -1.67 5.64 16.60
CA LEU A 133 -1.42 5.39 18.01
C LEU A 133 -0.03 5.92 18.39
N LEU A 134 -0.05 7.03 19.13
CA LEU A 134 1.02 7.68 19.92
C LEU A 134 2.23 8.29 19.19
N MET A 135 2.19 9.61 18.98
CA MET A 135 3.33 10.52 19.25
C MET A 135 2.86 11.96 19.59
N LEU A 136 1.77 12.15 20.33
CA LEU A 136 1.40 13.45 20.91
C LEU A 136 0.69 13.31 22.27
N LEU A 137 1.32 12.58 23.21
CA LEU A 137 1.22 12.80 24.66
C LEU A 137 2.63 12.69 25.24
#